data_AF-A0A949U9C5-F1
#
_entry.id   AF-A0A949U9C5-F1
#
_cell.length_a   1.000
_cell.length_b   1.000
_cell.length_c   1.000
_cell.angle_alpha   90.00
_cell.angle_beta   90.00
_cell.angle_gamma   90.00
#
_symmetry.space_group_name_H-M   'P 1'
#
loop_
_entity.id
_entity.type
_entity.pdbx_description
1 polymer ?
#
loop_
_entity_poly.entity_id
_entity_poly.type
_entity_poly.pdbx_seq_one_letter_code
_entity_poly.pdbx_strand_id
1 'polypeptide(L)'
;MRPPRWLLAAALAACALGARGADTDDKPADQGDPDYLQGRKAIEARDWRSAIRLLSSAALRDTRNADIQNYLGYAYRNSGQLDLSFKHYSRALQLDPRHRGAHEYLGEAYLMIGNLPKAEEHLAALRKICLIPCPEYGMLEARIAASRKQ
;
A
#
# COMPACT_ATOMS: atom_id res chain seq x y z
N MET A 1 -46.10 -40.30 41.12
CA MET A 1 -47.09 -39.30 41.59
C MET A 1 -46.72 -37.95 40.97
N ARG A 2 -47.63 -37.31 40.22
CA ARG A 2 -47.40 -36.08 39.43
C ARG A 2 -48.09 -34.88 40.12
N PRO A 3 -47.44 -33.73 40.35
CA PRO A 3 -48.14 -32.51 40.73
C PRO A 3 -48.69 -31.77 39.49
N PRO A 4 -49.76 -30.96 39.65
CA PRO A 4 -50.55 -30.44 38.54
C PRO A 4 -49.96 -29.14 37.96
N ARG A 5 -50.33 -28.94 36.69
CA ARG A 5 -50.13 -27.74 35.89
C ARG A 5 -50.97 -26.61 36.51
N TRP A 6 -50.52 -25.36 36.41
CA TRP A 6 -51.26 -24.16 35.95
C TRP A 6 -50.41 -22.88 36.20
N LEU A 7 -50.64 -21.89 35.33
CA LEU A 7 -50.23 -20.47 35.37
C LEU A 7 -48.84 -20.11 34.80
N LEU A 8 -48.87 -19.98 33.47
CA LEU A 8 -48.33 -18.90 32.64
C LEU A 8 -47.65 -17.72 33.39
N ALA A 9 -46.38 -17.49 33.05
CA ALA A 9 -45.82 -16.16 32.90
C ALA A 9 -44.87 -16.17 31.69
N ALA A 10 -45.30 -15.52 30.61
CA ALA A 10 -44.49 -15.27 29.43
C ALA A 10 -43.52 -14.14 29.73
N ALA A 11 -42.21 -14.43 29.77
CA ALA A 11 -41.17 -13.43 29.75
C ALA A 11 -40.53 -13.44 28.35
N LEU A 12 -40.98 -12.52 27.50
CA LEU A 12 -40.29 -12.15 26.27
C LEU A 12 -38.99 -11.42 26.65
N ALA A 13 -37.88 -12.15 26.68
CA ALA A 13 -36.55 -11.53 26.69
C ALA A 13 -36.18 -11.18 25.24
N ALA A 14 -36.46 -9.93 24.87
CA ALA A 14 -35.99 -9.33 23.63
C ALA A 14 -34.53 -8.86 23.75
N CYS A 15 -33.82 -8.95 22.63
CA CYS A 15 -32.60 -8.22 22.27
C CYS A 15 -31.33 -8.45 23.13
N ALA A 16 -30.32 -9.09 22.53
CA ALA A 16 -29.34 -8.36 21.72
C ALA A 16 -28.41 -9.36 21.00
N LEU A 17 -28.50 -9.43 19.68
CA LEU A 17 -27.35 -9.88 18.89
C LEU A 17 -26.29 -8.79 19.03
N GLY A 18 -25.33 -9.03 19.92
CA GLY A 18 -24.06 -8.33 19.87
C GLY A 18 -23.26 -8.83 18.68
N ALA A 19 -23.62 -8.41 17.47
CA ALA A 19 -22.66 -8.38 16.38
C ALA A 19 -21.60 -7.34 16.80
N ARG A 20 -20.46 -7.83 17.31
CA ARG A 20 -19.29 -6.97 17.50
C ARG A 20 -18.90 -6.51 16.11
N GLY A 21 -19.08 -5.22 15.85
CA GLY A 21 -18.75 -4.57 14.60
C GLY A 21 -17.32 -4.89 14.20
N ALA A 22 -17.12 -5.06 12.91
CA ALA A 22 -15.79 -5.05 12.32
C ALA A 22 -15.10 -3.74 12.75
N ASP A 23 -13.95 -3.87 13.40
CA ASP A 23 -13.01 -2.76 13.57
C ASP A 23 -12.45 -2.45 12.18
N THR A 24 -13.21 -1.71 11.38
CA THR A 24 -12.69 -1.03 10.20
C THR A 24 -12.09 0.28 10.68
N ASP A 25 -10.81 0.23 11.08
CA ASP A 25 -9.93 1.41 11.08
C ASP A 25 -9.67 1.87 9.63
N ASP A 26 -10.74 2.06 8.84
CA ASP A 26 -10.72 2.59 7.49
C ASP A 26 -10.72 4.13 7.55
N LYS A 27 -9.73 4.71 8.22
CA LYS A 27 -9.39 6.11 7.98
C LYS A 27 -8.55 6.17 6.71
N PRO A 28 -8.91 6.99 5.71
CA PRO A 28 -8.06 7.21 4.55
C PRO A 28 -6.68 7.67 5.00
N ALA A 29 -5.65 7.00 4.48
CA ALA A 29 -4.22 7.24 4.69
C ALA A 29 -3.77 8.72 4.66
N ASP A 30 -4.52 9.60 4.00
CA ASP A 30 -4.18 11.00 3.81
C ASP A 30 -4.74 11.95 4.89
N GLN A 31 -5.70 11.53 5.72
CA GLN A 31 -6.37 12.42 6.66
C GLN A 31 -5.69 12.43 8.03
N GLY A 32 -4.47 12.95 8.08
CA GLY A 32 -4.02 13.64 9.31
C GLY A 32 -2.69 13.22 9.93
N ASP A 33 -1.88 12.35 9.32
CA ASP A 33 -0.51 12.16 9.79
C ASP A 33 0.39 13.30 9.29
N PRO A 34 0.87 14.20 10.17
CA PRO A 34 1.68 15.34 9.75
C PRO A 34 3.03 14.93 9.16
N ASP A 35 3.59 13.78 9.56
CA ASP A 35 4.84 13.28 9.00
C ASP A 35 4.62 12.64 7.64
N TYR A 36 3.47 11.99 7.38
CA TYR A 36 3.17 11.50 6.04
C TYR A 36 3.11 12.66 5.03
N LEU A 37 2.36 13.71 5.37
CA LEU A 37 2.22 14.90 4.53
C LEU A 37 3.55 15.63 4.33
N GLN A 38 4.33 15.83 5.39
CA GLN A 38 5.65 16.44 5.29
C GLN A 38 6.65 15.55 4.54
N GLY A 39 6.55 14.23 4.71
CA GLY A 39 7.38 13.26 3.99
C GLY A 39 7.16 13.32 2.49
N ARG A 40 5.91 13.45 2.04
CA ARG A 40 5.58 13.68 0.62
C ARG A 40 6.13 15.01 0.10
N LYS A 41 6.01 16.10 0.87
CA LYS A 41 6.64 17.39 0.50
C LYS A 41 8.16 17.29 0.40
N ALA A 42 8.79 16.52 1.28
CA ALA A 42 10.22 16.26 1.21
C ALA A 42 10.61 15.46 -0.05
N ILE A 43 9.76 14.53 -0.52
CA ILE A 43 9.93 13.86 -1.81
C ILE A 43 9.90 14.86 -2.97
N GLU A 44 8.91 15.76 -2.99
CA GLU A 44 8.81 16.82 -4.01
C GLU A 44 10.04 17.74 -4.00
N ALA A 45 10.56 18.06 -2.82
CA ALA A 45 11.78 18.84 -2.63
C ALA A 45 13.08 18.04 -2.88
N ARG A 46 12.99 16.74 -3.20
CA ARG A 46 14.12 15.81 -3.32
C ARG A 46 15.00 15.72 -2.07
N ASP A 47 14.47 16.09 -0.90
CA ASP A 47 15.11 15.87 0.39
C ASP A 47 14.85 14.43 0.85
N TRP A 48 15.59 13.50 0.27
CA TRP A 48 15.42 12.06 0.53
C TRP A 48 15.65 11.72 2.00
N ARG A 49 16.55 12.42 2.68
CA ARG A 49 16.83 12.19 4.10
C ARG A 49 15.62 12.54 4.97
N SER A 50 15.03 13.71 4.75
CA SER A 50 13.82 14.10 5.48
C SER A 50 12.63 13.23 5.11
N ALA A 51 12.47 12.89 3.81
CA ALA A 51 11.42 11.99 3.35
C ALA A 51 11.48 10.64 4.06
N ILE A 52 12.65 9.99 4.08
CA ILE A 52 12.84 8.69 4.76
C ILE A 52 12.49 8.79 6.24
N ARG A 53 13.00 9.82 6.95
CA ARG A 53 12.74 9.99 8.39
C ARG A 53 11.25 10.17 8.68
N LEU A 54 10.60 11.08 7.96
CA LEU A 54 9.19 11.42 8.17
C LEU A 54 8.26 10.25 7.80
N LEU A 55 8.48 9.63 6.64
CA LEU A 55 7.67 8.50 6.20
C LEU A 55 7.89 7.26 7.08
N SER A 56 9.10 7.05 7.62
CA SER A 56 9.35 5.97 8.58
C SER A 56 8.60 6.20 9.89
N SER A 57 8.54 7.45 10.36
CA SER A 57 7.73 7.84 11.53
C SER A 57 6.24 7.57 11.28
N ALA A 58 5.72 7.96 10.11
CA ALA A 58 4.34 7.69 9.72
C ALA A 58 4.04 6.19 9.62
N ALA A 59 4.97 5.39 9.07
CA ALA A 59 4.83 3.94 8.94
C ALA A 59 4.71 3.20 10.30
N LEU A 60 5.21 3.79 11.39
CA LEU A 60 5.05 3.22 12.74
C LEU A 60 3.62 3.39 13.27
N ARG A 61 2.91 4.43 12.81
CA ARG A 61 1.53 4.72 13.22
C ARG A 61 0.53 4.03 12.31
N ASP A 62 0.83 3.95 11.01
CA ASP A 62 0.03 3.26 10.02
C ASP A 62 0.83 2.16 9.32
N THR A 63 0.90 1.01 10.00
CA THR A 63 1.72 -0.15 9.60
C THR A 63 1.18 -0.91 8.39
N ARG A 64 -0.05 -0.61 7.95
CA ARG A 64 -0.75 -1.28 6.86
C ARG A 64 -0.95 -0.39 5.62
N ASN A 65 -0.32 0.77 5.62
CA ASN A 65 -0.41 1.74 4.54
C ASN A 65 0.51 1.39 3.36
N ALA A 66 -0.07 1.02 2.22
CA ALA A 66 0.72 0.70 1.03
C ALA A 66 1.38 1.96 0.41
N ASP A 67 0.74 3.13 0.48
CA ASP A 67 1.29 4.37 -0.08
C ASP A 67 2.54 4.83 0.69
N ILE A 68 2.54 4.77 2.02
CA ILE A 68 3.73 5.09 2.84
C ILE A 68 4.90 4.18 2.46
N GLN A 69 4.63 2.88 2.30
CA GLN A 69 5.66 1.92 1.90
C GLN A 69 6.15 2.19 0.47
N ASN A 70 5.27 2.55 -0.46
CA ASN A 70 5.64 2.96 -1.80
C ASN A 70 6.53 4.21 -1.80
N TYR A 71 6.18 5.24 -1.02
CA TYR A 71 6.98 6.46 -0.91
C TYR A 71 8.32 6.25 -0.21
N LEU A 72 8.39 5.36 0.80
CA LEU A 72 9.68 4.93 1.37
C LEU A 72 10.53 4.25 0.32
N GLY A 73 9.96 3.34 -0.47
CA GLY A 73 10.64 2.71 -1.61
C GLY A 73 11.20 3.75 -2.58
N TYR A 74 10.38 4.74 -2.93
CA TYR A 74 10.76 5.85 -3.81
C TYR A 74 11.93 6.66 -3.23
N ALA A 75 11.84 7.07 -1.98
CA ALA A 75 12.89 7.86 -1.33
C ALA A 75 14.20 7.07 -1.20
N TYR A 76 14.14 5.79 -0.82
CA TYR A 76 15.33 4.94 -0.74
C TYR A 76 16.01 4.74 -2.10
N ARG A 77 15.24 4.48 -3.16
CA ARG A 77 15.77 4.34 -4.53
C ARG A 77 16.52 5.60 -4.96
N ASN A 78 15.91 6.77 -4.76
CA ASN A 78 16.51 8.06 -5.15
C ASN A 78 17.67 8.49 -4.23
N SER A 79 17.80 7.90 -3.03
CA SER A 79 18.96 8.06 -2.16
C SER A 79 20.11 7.09 -2.45
N GLY A 80 19.96 6.20 -3.45
CA GLY A 80 20.96 5.17 -3.81
C GLY A 80 20.92 3.90 -2.95
N GLN A 81 20.01 3.81 -1.99
CA GLN A 81 19.85 2.66 -1.09
C GLN A 81 18.89 1.63 -1.70
N LEU A 82 19.31 0.99 -2.78
CA LEU A 82 18.43 0.22 -3.64
C LEU A 82 17.84 -1.02 -2.94
N ASP A 83 18.60 -1.72 -2.10
CA ASP A 83 18.12 -2.88 -1.33
C ASP A 83 16.95 -2.54 -0.42
N LEU A 84 16.98 -1.37 0.23
CA LEU A 84 15.88 -0.89 1.06
C LEU A 84 14.67 -0.54 0.21
N SER A 85 14.89 0.03 -0.99
CA SER A 85 13.79 0.33 -1.92
C SER A 85 13.00 -0.93 -2.29
N PHE A 86 13.69 -2.02 -2.63
CA PHE A 86 13.07 -3.30 -2.97
C PHE A 86 12.22 -3.85 -1.82
N LYS A 87 12.71 -3.77 -0.58
CA LYS A 87 11.97 -4.21 0.61
C LYS A 87 10.66 -3.42 0.77
N HIS A 88 10.72 -2.11 0.64
CA HIS A 88 9.56 -1.24 0.83
C HIS A 88 8.53 -1.35 -0.30
N TYR A 89 8.96 -1.41 -1.57
CA TYR A 89 8.01 -1.69 -2.67
C TYR A 89 7.37 -3.06 -2.55
N SER A 90 8.15 -4.09 -2.19
CA SER A 90 7.61 -5.44 -1.96
C SER A 90 6.59 -5.42 -0.82
N ARG A 91 6.85 -4.66 0.25
CA ARG A 91 5.89 -4.48 1.35
C ARG A 91 4.63 -3.75 0.89
N ALA A 92 4.74 -2.72 0.06
CA ALA A 92 3.59 -2.03 -0.53
C ALA A 92 2.71 -3.02 -1.32
N LEU A 93 3.31 -3.88 -2.15
CA LEU A 93 2.58 -4.89 -2.93
C LEU A 93 2.05 -6.07 -2.11
N GLN A 94 2.62 -6.35 -0.93
CA GLN A 94 2.02 -7.30 0.02
C GLN A 94 0.75 -6.71 0.67
N LEU A 95 0.71 -5.40 0.90
CA LEU A 95 -0.42 -4.70 1.51
C LEU A 95 -1.53 -4.44 0.48
N ASP A 96 -1.16 -3.96 -0.70
CA ASP A 96 -2.03 -3.76 -1.85
C ASP A 96 -1.38 -4.34 -3.12
N PRO A 97 -1.75 -5.57 -3.52
CA PRO A 97 -1.26 -6.19 -4.75
C PRO A 97 -1.68 -5.47 -6.05
N ARG A 98 -2.55 -4.47 -5.98
CA ARG A 98 -3.01 -3.67 -7.13
C ARG A 98 -2.43 -2.25 -7.12
N HIS A 99 -1.50 -1.94 -6.22
CA HIS A 99 -0.93 -0.61 -6.09
C HIS A 99 -0.11 -0.23 -7.32
N ARG A 100 -0.64 0.69 -8.13
CA ARG A 100 -0.06 1.07 -9.43
C ARG A 100 1.34 1.67 -9.31
N GLY A 101 1.50 2.68 -8.43
CA GLY A 101 2.80 3.32 -8.21
C GLY A 101 3.89 2.34 -7.75
N ALA A 102 3.58 1.40 -6.85
CA ALA A 102 4.53 0.39 -6.40
C ALA A 102 4.95 -0.56 -7.53
N HIS A 103 4.01 -1.00 -8.39
CA HIS A 103 4.39 -1.77 -9.58
C HIS A 103 5.30 -0.97 -10.53
N GLU A 104 4.95 0.29 -10.80
CA GLU A 104 5.75 1.17 -11.63
C GLU A 104 7.18 1.32 -11.11
N TYR A 105 7.31 1.75 -9.86
CA TYR A 105 8.57 2.13 -9.26
C TYR A 105 9.48 0.94 -8.92
N LEU A 106 8.89 -0.22 -8.62
CA LEU A 106 9.63 -1.46 -8.48
C LEU A 106 10.12 -1.97 -9.85
N GLY A 107 9.30 -1.84 -10.89
CA GLY A 107 9.72 -2.11 -12.26
C GLY A 107 10.93 -1.26 -12.68
N GLU A 108 10.90 0.04 -12.40
CA GLU A 108 12.06 0.93 -12.60
C GLU A 108 13.28 0.50 -11.78
N ALA A 109 13.11 0.13 -10.52
CA ALA A 109 14.21 -0.32 -9.67
C ALA A 109 14.88 -1.60 -10.23
N TYR A 110 14.11 -2.51 -10.82
CA TYR A 110 14.66 -3.68 -11.51
C TYR A 110 15.46 -3.32 -12.77
N LEU A 111 15.02 -2.31 -13.53
CA LEU A 111 15.79 -1.81 -14.67
C LEU A 111 17.15 -1.24 -14.24
N MET A 112 17.22 -0.57 -13.08
CA MET A 112 18.49 -0.02 -12.55
C MET A 112 19.54 -1.08 -12.25
N ILE A 113 19.15 -2.34 -12.02
CA ILE A 113 20.06 -3.47 -11.82
C ILE A 113 20.15 -4.39 -13.04
N GLY A 114 19.63 -3.98 -14.19
CA GLY A 114 19.65 -4.77 -15.42
C GLY A 114 18.69 -5.96 -15.43
N ASN A 115 17.76 -6.07 -14.48
CA ASN A 115 16.79 -7.16 -14.43
C ASN A 115 15.53 -6.83 -15.24
N LEU A 116 15.69 -6.79 -16.57
CA LEU A 116 14.60 -6.55 -17.51
C LEU A 116 13.40 -7.52 -17.34
N PRO A 117 13.60 -8.85 -17.16
CA PRO A 117 12.48 -9.77 -16.97
C PRO A 117 11.58 -9.39 -15.79
N LYS A 118 12.14 -8.97 -14.65
CA LYS A 118 11.35 -8.53 -13.51
C LYS A 118 10.61 -7.23 -13.76
N ALA A 119 11.20 -6.29 -14.49
CA ALA A 119 10.49 -5.07 -14.89
C ALA A 119 9.25 -5.38 -15.77
N GLU A 120 9.39 -6.33 -16.69
CA GLU A 120 8.28 -6.78 -17.55
C GLU A 120 7.16 -7.48 -16.78
N GLU A 121 7.47 -8.23 -15.71
CA GLU A 121 6.46 -8.79 -14.80
C GLU A 121 5.59 -7.68 -14.20
N HIS A 122 6.19 -6.58 -13.75
CA HIS A 122 5.46 -5.44 -13.19
C HIS A 122 4.65 -4.68 -14.25
N LEU A 123 5.17 -4.54 -15.48
CA LEU A 123 4.40 -3.95 -16.58
C LEU A 123 3.17 -4.82 -16.94
N ALA A 124 3.33 -6.14 -16.96
CA ALA A 124 2.23 -7.08 -17.20
C ALA A 124 1.17 -7.02 -16.09
N ALA A 125 1.57 -6.80 -14.84
CA ALA A 125 0.64 -6.57 -13.74
C ALA A 125 -0.13 -5.26 -13.92
N LEU A 126 0.56 -4.16 -14.25
CA LEU A 126 -0.08 -2.87 -14.54
C LEU A 126 -1.10 -2.98 -15.68
N ARG A 127 -0.80 -3.74 -16.73
CA ARG A 127 -1.76 -4.00 -17.83
C ARG A 127 -3.06 -4.67 -17.35
N LYS A 128 -2.99 -5.52 -16.33
CA LYS A 128 -4.19 -6.17 -15.74
C LYS A 128 -4.94 -5.24 -14.78
N ILE A 129 -4.21 -4.36 -14.09
CA ILE A 129 -4.77 -3.42 -13.11
C ILE A 129 -5.45 -2.23 -13.82
N CYS A 130 -4.82 -1.74 -14.88
CA CYS A 130 -5.26 -0.59 -15.67
C CYS A 130 -6.09 -1.08 -16.86
N LEU A 131 -7.41 -1.14 -16.69
CA LEU A 131 -8.37 -1.51 -17.75
C LEU A 131 -8.31 -0.55 -18.96
N ILE A 132 -7.87 0.68 -18.72
CA ILE A 132 -7.51 1.69 -19.70
C ILE A 132 -6.07 2.12 -19.33
N PRO A 133 -5.17 2.41 -20.30
CA PRO A 133 -3.81 2.84 -20.01
C PRO A 133 -3.77 3.95 -18.95
N CYS A 134 -3.14 3.64 -17.83
CA CYS A 134 -2.90 4.57 -16.73
C CYS A 134 -1.51 5.20 -16.88
N PRO A 135 -1.25 6.38 -16.28
CA PRO A 135 0.05 7.03 -16.34
C PRO A 135 1.20 6.07 -15.98
N GLU A 136 1.04 5.28 -14.91
CA GLU A 136 2.02 4.32 -14.40
C GLU A 136 2.43 3.26 -15.43
N TYR A 137 1.46 2.76 -16.21
CA TYR A 137 1.72 1.80 -17.27
C TYR A 137 2.59 2.42 -18.37
N GLY A 138 2.15 3.56 -18.93
CA GLY A 138 2.86 4.20 -20.04
C GLY A 138 4.26 4.69 -19.63
N MET A 139 4.36 5.13 -18.39
CA MET A 139 5.60 5.45 -17.72
C MET A 139 6.54 4.24 -17.73
N LEU A 140 6.16 3.10 -17.14
CA LEU A 140 7.06 1.94 -17.06
C LEU A 140 7.39 1.36 -18.44
N GLU A 141 6.41 1.33 -19.35
CA GLU A 141 6.58 0.90 -20.74
C GLU A 141 7.67 1.71 -21.45
N ALA A 142 7.66 3.04 -21.28
CA ALA A 142 8.67 3.91 -21.88
C ALA A 142 10.08 3.64 -21.35
N ARG A 143 10.24 3.39 -20.03
CA ARG A 143 11.56 3.05 -19.46
C ARG A 143 12.06 1.69 -19.94
N ILE A 144 11.18 0.68 -20.03
CA ILE A 144 11.53 -0.63 -20.57
C ILE A 144 12.00 -0.49 -22.02
N ALA A 145 11.26 0.25 -22.85
CA ALA A 145 11.64 0.51 -24.23
C ALA A 145 13.01 1.22 -24.36
N ALA A 146 13.31 2.17 -23.46
CA ALA A 146 14.59 2.86 -23.41
C ALA A 146 15.75 1.94 -22.95
N SER A 147 15.51 1.00 -22.03
CA SER A 147 16.54 0.07 -21.53
C SER A 147 17.05 -0.89 -22.60
N ARG A 148 16.23 -1.24 -23.60
CA ARG A 148 16.58 -2.16 -24.69
C ARG A 148 17.45 -1.54 -25.79
N LYS A 149 17.61 -0.21 -25.76
CA LYS A 149 18.41 0.54 -26.74
C LYS A 149 19.86 0.79 -26.29
N GLN A 150 20.16 0.41 -25.05
CA GLN A 150 21.49 0.49 -24.43
C GLN A 150 22.22 -0.83 -24.66
#